data_AF-A0A453NFR8-F1
#
_entry.id   AF-A0A453NFR8-F1
#
_cell.length_a   1.000
_cell.length_b   1.000
_cell.length_c   1.000
_cell.angle_alpha   90.00
_cell.angle_beta   90.00
_cell.angle_gamma   90.00
#
_symmetry.space_group_name_H-M   'P 1'
#
loop_
_entity.id
_entity.type
_entity.pdbx_description
1 polymer ?
#
loop_
_entity_poly.entity_id
_entity_poly.type
_entity_poly.pdbx_seq_one_letter_code
_entity_poly.pdbx_strand_id
1 'polypeptide(L)'
;MEKVKEPKANWDNVAHTIFMNACVEEVRANNCNDGYLSDIGQANFHKKFNERSGRNYSTQQIKNRWGVCRSEYNTWKTLIQQASGLGRDEHTHTIATTNEWWALEIK
;
A
#
# COMPACT_ATOMS: atom_id res chain seq x y z
N MET A 1 -21.68 2.61 24.57
CA MET A 1 -20.96 3.72 23.91
C MET A 1 -21.16 3.56 22.42
N GLU A 2 -21.85 4.50 21.76
CA GLU A 2 -21.99 4.49 20.30
C GLU A 2 -20.61 4.63 19.67
N LYS A 3 -20.27 3.72 18.74
CA LYS A 3 -19.08 3.89 17.92
C LYS A 3 -19.32 5.07 17.00
N VAL A 4 -18.71 6.22 17.30
CA VAL A 4 -18.67 7.36 16.38
C VAL A 4 -18.10 6.85 15.06
N LYS A 5 -18.90 6.92 14.01
CA LYS A 5 -18.52 6.42 12.69
C LYS A 5 -17.49 7.40 12.11
N GLU A 6 -16.23 7.00 12.11
CA GLU A 6 -15.15 7.80 11.54
C GLU A 6 -15.43 8.09 10.06
N PRO A 7 -15.13 9.32 9.58
CA PRO A 7 -15.30 9.66 8.18
C PRO A 7 -14.43 8.74 7.30
N LYS A 8 -14.90 8.44 6.09
CA LYS A 8 -14.14 7.62 5.14
C LYS A 8 -12.82 8.31 4.82
N ALA A 9 -11.70 7.59 4.98
CA ALA A 9 -10.39 8.11 4.63
C ALA A 9 -10.27 8.30 3.10
N ASN A 10 -9.76 9.46 2.70
CA ASN A 10 -9.39 9.75 1.31
C ASN A 10 -7.89 9.48 1.11
N TRP A 11 -7.58 8.55 0.20
CA TRP A 11 -6.21 8.12 -0.10
C TRP A 11 -5.83 8.55 -1.51
N ASP A 12 -5.79 9.87 -1.74
CA ASP A 12 -5.26 10.44 -2.99
C ASP A 12 -3.76 10.16 -3.16
N ASN A 13 -3.22 10.50 -4.33
CA ASN A 13 -1.82 10.27 -4.66
C ASN A 13 -0.86 10.90 -3.64
N VAL A 14 -1.19 12.09 -3.11
CA VAL A 14 -0.34 12.77 -2.12
C VAL A 14 -0.33 11.98 -0.81
N ALA A 15 -1.49 11.57 -0.30
CA ALA A 15 -1.59 10.73 0.88
C ALA A 15 -0.86 9.40 0.68
N HIS A 16 -1.03 8.76 -0.48
CA HIS A 16 -0.36 7.51 -0.80
C HIS A 16 1.16 7.66 -0.81
N THR A 17 1.71 8.70 -1.46
CA THR A 17 3.15 8.96 -1.49
C THR A 17 3.71 9.21 -0.09
N ILE A 18 3.03 10.00 0.74
CA ILE A 18 3.45 10.25 2.13
C ILE A 18 3.43 8.96 2.94
N PHE A 19 2.39 8.14 2.79
CA PHE A 19 2.27 6.83 3.44
C PHE A 19 3.47 5.94 3.08
N MET A 20 3.77 5.77 1.80
CA MET A 20 4.88 4.92 1.35
C MET A 20 6.23 5.45 1.82
N ASN A 21 6.48 6.76 1.71
CA ASN A 21 7.72 7.37 2.17
C ASN A 21 7.92 7.20 3.68
N ALA A 22 6.87 7.38 4.48
CA ALA A 22 6.95 7.16 5.92
C ALA A 22 7.27 5.70 6.27
N CYS A 23 6.70 4.72 5.57
CA CYS A 23 7.06 3.30 5.74
C CYS A 23 8.54 3.05 5.40
N VAL A 24 9.02 3.58 4.26
CA VAL A 24 10.42 3.41 3.81
C VAL A 24 11.41 4.00 4.80
N GLU A 25 11.09 5.14 5.40
CA GLU A 25 11.93 5.76 6.44
C GLU A 25 12.07 4.88 7.68
N GLU A 26 10.98 4.28 8.18
CA GLU A 26 11.06 3.40 9.35
C GLU A 26 11.86 2.13 9.05
N VAL A 27 11.72 1.57 7.84
CA VAL A 27 12.55 0.44 7.39
C VAL A 27 14.03 0.83 7.36
N ARG A 28 14.37 2.01 6.80
CA ARG A 28 15.74 2.52 6.75
C ARG A 28 16.31 2.85 8.14
N ALA A 29 15.45 3.21 9.09
CA ALA A 29 15.80 3.45 10.48
C ALA A 29 15.93 2.14 11.30
N ASN A 30 15.80 0.97 10.65
CA ASN A 30 15.82 -0.34 11.30
C ASN A 30 14.71 -0.51 12.37
N ASN A 31 13.60 0.20 12.23
CA ASN A 31 12.42 0.06 13.07
C ASN A 31 11.47 -1.03 12.53
N CYS A 32 12.03 -2.07 11.93
CA CYS A 32 11.30 -3.22 11.41
C CYS A 32 11.90 -4.54 11.91
N ASN A 33 11.02 -5.46 12.31
CA ASN A 33 11.36 -6.81 12.74
C ASN A 33 10.64 -7.79 11.81
N ASP A 34 11.36 -8.77 11.25
CA ASP A 34 10.81 -9.86 10.42
C ASP A 34 9.85 -9.39 9.31
N GLY A 35 10.16 -8.25 8.67
CA GLY A 35 9.34 -7.69 7.59
C GLY A 35 8.12 -6.89 8.04
N TYR A 36 7.95 -6.64 9.33
CA TYR A 36 6.90 -5.79 9.90
C TYR A 36 7.51 -4.59 10.63
N LEU A 37 6.78 -3.47 10.69
CA LEU A 37 7.17 -2.36 11.56
C LEU A 37 7.06 -2.78 13.03
N SER A 38 8.11 -2.49 13.81
CA SER A 38 8.07 -2.63 15.27
C SER A 38 7.04 -1.67 15.87
N ASP A 39 6.72 -1.80 17.15
CA ASP A 39 5.78 -0.88 17.82
C ASP A 39 6.25 0.59 17.74
N ILE A 40 7.56 0.80 17.88
CA ILE A 40 8.20 2.12 17.69
C ILE A 40 8.02 2.57 16.24
N GLY A 41 8.28 1.68 15.28
CA GLY A 41 8.09 1.96 13.86
C GLY A 41 6.65 2.33 13.53
N GLN A 42 5.66 1.62 14.07
CA GLN A 42 4.25 1.90 13.86
C GLN A 42 3.83 3.26 14.44
N ALA A 43 4.28 3.60 15.66
CA ALA A 43 4.00 4.88 16.29
C ALA A 43 4.62 6.05 15.51
N ASN A 44 5.89 5.92 15.13
CA ASN A 44 6.61 6.93 14.34
C ASN A 44 5.96 7.12 12.98
N PHE A 45 5.68 6.03 12.28
CA PHE A 45 5.01 6.03 10.98
C PHE A 45 3.67 6.76 11.04
N HIS A 46 2.82 6.41 12.02
CA HIS A 46 1.50 7.03 12.19
C HIS A 46 1.62 8.53 12.42
N LYS A 47 2.53 8.94 13.32
CA LYS A 47 2.82 10.34 13.61
C LYS A 47 3.30 11.10 12.36
N LYS A 48 4.33 10.59 11.67
CA LYS A 48 4.88 11.19 10.45
C LYS A 48 3.83 11.34 9.36
N PHE A 49 2.99 10.32 9.18
CA PHE A 49 1.93 10.38 8.19
C PHE A 49 0.94 11.52 8.52
N ASN A 50 0.40 11.57 9.74
CA ASN A 50 -0.57 12.59 10.11
C ASN A 50 0.03 14.01 10.05
N GLU A 51 1.26 14.19 10.52
CA GLU A 51 1.97 15.48 10.49
C GLU A 51 2.21 15.97 9.06
N ARG A 52 2.73 15.11 8.17
CA ARG A 52 3.08 15.51 6.79
C ARG A 52 1.87 15.63 5.89
N SER A 53 0.86 14.82 6.12
CA SER A 53 -0.34 14.80 5.29
C SER A 53 -1.39 15.82 5.72
N GLY A 54 -1.28 16.33 6.96
CA GLY A 54 -2.31 17.16 7.61
C GLY A 54 -3.62 16.42 7.89
N ARG A 55 -3.65 15.09 7.66
CA ARG A 55 -4.84 14.25 7.82
C ARG A 55 -4.74 13.59 9.18
N ASN A 56 -5.69 13.84 10.07
CA ASN A 56 -5.69 13.21 11.39
C ASN A 56 -6.35 11.83 11.32
N TYR A 57 -5.75 10.92 10.55
CA TYR A 57 -6.31 9.59 10.38
C TYR A 57 -6.08 8.73 11.63
N SER A 58 -7.06 7.88 11.90
CA SER A 58 -7.01 6.93 13.00
C SER A 58 -6.11 5.75 12.68
N THR A 59 -5.67 5.06 13.73
CA THR A 59 -4.94 3.79 13.60
C THR A 59 -5.72 2.78 12.75
N GLN A 60 -7.05 2.76 12.82
CA GLN A 60 -7.87 1.84 12.03
C GLN A 60 -7.87 2.21 10.55
N GLN A 61 -7.99 3.49 10.19
CA GLN A 61 -7.92 3.94 8.80
C GLN A 61 -6.55 3.62 8.17
N ILE A 62 -5.48 3.81 8.95
CA ILE A 62 -4.10 3.49 8.56
C ILE A 62 -3.92 1.98 8.36
N LYS A 63 -4.39 1.15 9.31
CA LYS A 63 -4.37 -0.32 9.19
C LYS A 63 -5.16 -0.81 7.98
N ASN A 64 -6.32 -0.23 7.71
CA ASN A 64 -7.11 -0.56 6.53
C ASN A 64 -6.33 -0.25 5.24
N ARG A 65 -5.66 0.90 5.16
CA ARG A 65 -4.83 1.24 4.00
C ARG A 65 -3.66 0.28 3.83
N TRP A 66 -2.98 -0.08 4.91
CA TRP A 66 -1.93 -1.10 4.88
C TRP A 66 -2.45 -2.43 4.31
N GLY A 67 -3.61 -2.88 4.77
CA GLY A 67 -4.27 -4.09 4.26
C GLY A 67 -4.54 -4.02 2.76
N VAL A 68 -5.04 -2.88 2.26
CA VAL A 68 -5.25 -2.64 0.82
C VAL A 68 -3.93 -2.72 0.06
N CYS A 69 -2.89 -1.99 0.48
CA CYS A 69 -1.57 -2.03 -0.17
C CYS A 69 -0.99 -3.45 -0.22
N ARG A 70 -1.15 -4.23 0.86
CA ARG A 70 -0.69 -5.62 0.92
C ARG A 70 -1.45 -6.50 -0.08
N SER A 71 -2.75 -6.31 -0.20
CA SER A 71 -3.58 -7.04 -1.17
C SER A 71 -3.18 -6.70 -2.60
N GLU A 72 -3.06 -5.42 -2.92
CA GLU A 72 -2.62 -4.93 -4.25
C GLU A 72 -1.25 -5.50 -4.62
N TYR A 73 -0.30 -5.49 -3.68
CA TYR A 73 1.03 -6.06 -3.89
C TYR A 73 1.01 -7.59 -4.11
N ASN A 74 0.16 -8.32 -3.37
CA ASN A 74 0.01 -9.76 -3.58
C ASN A 74 -0.57 -10.07 -4.95
N THR A 75 -1.61 -9.35 -5.38
CA THR A 75 -2.17 -9.46 -6.73
C THR A 75 -1.09 -9.18 -7.78
N TRP A 76 -0.33 -8.09 -7.63
CA TRP A 76 0.77 -7.76 -8.54
C TRP A 76 1.83 -8.87 -8.62
N LYS A 77 2.26 -9.45 -7.49
CA LYS A 77 3.21 -10.59 -7.49
C LYS A 77 2.66 -11.79 -8.24
N THR A 78 1.40 -12.15 -8.01
CA THR A 78 0.75 -13.28 -8.69
C THR A 78 0.70 -13.05 -10.19
N LEU A 79 0.28 -11.86 -10.62
CA LEU A 79 0.24 -11.48 -12.04
C LEU A 79 1.62 -11.55 -12.70
N ILE A 80 2.66 -11.03 -12.04
CA ILE A 80 4.03 -11.08 -12.56
C ILE A 80 4.52 -12.54 -12.67
N GLN A 81 4.17 -13.40 -11.71
CA GLN A 81 4.54 -14.81 -11.75
C GLN A 81 3.83 -15.55 -12.89
N GLN A 82 2.53 -15.32 -13.07
CA GLN A 82 1.73 -15.93 -14.14
C GLN A 82 2.15 -15.45 -15.53
N ALA A 83 2.59 -14.20 -15.62
CA ALA A 83 3.06 -13.61 -16.85
C ALA A 83 4.53 -13.87 -17.19
N SER A 84 5.20 -14.74 -16.42
CA SER A 84 6.57 -15.13 -16.72
C SER A 84 6.66 -15.69 -18.15
N GLY A 85 7.44 -15.01 -19.01
CA GLY A 85 7.59 -15.36 -20.43
C GLY A 85 6.67 -14.61 -21.41
N LEU A 86 5.71 -13.81 -20.94
CA LEU A 86 4.78 -13.05 -21.80
C LEU A 86 5.34 -11.69 -22.28
N GLY A 87 6.53 -11.31 -21.82
CA GLY A 87 7.12 -10.01 -22.14
C GLY A 87 6.43 -8.83 -21.45
N ARG A 88 6.94 -7.62 -21.69
CA ARG A 88 6.37 -6.36 -21.20
C ARG A 88 6.13 -5.44 -22.36
N ASP A 89 5.08 -4.62 -22.26
CA ASP A 89 4.80 -3.57 -23.23
C ASP A 89 5.89 -2.49 -23.13
N GLU A 90 6.46 -2.08 -24.26
CA GLU A 90 7.60 -1.17 -24.29
C GLU A 90 7.22 0.27 -23.87
N HIS A 91 5.96 0.66 -24.04
CA HIS A 91 5.51 2.04 -23.80
C HIS A 91 4.95 2.24 -22.39
N THR A 92 4.16 1.26 -21.92
CA THR A 92 3.46 1.31 -20.64
C THR A 92 4.20 0.55 -19.53
N HIS A 93 5.18 -0.30 -19.90
CA HIS A 93 5.90 -1.20 -19.01
C HIS A 93 5.01 -2.18 -18.23
N THR A 94 3.75 -2.35 -18.65
CA THR A 94 2.83 -3.36 -18.11
C THR A 94 3.10 -4.71 -18.75
N ILE A 95 2.43 -5.75 -18.25
CA ILE A 95 2.50 -7.06 -18.88
C ILE A 95 1.81 -6.98 -20.25
N ALA A 96 2.50 -7.38 -21.32
CA ALA A 96 1.98 -7.35 -22.68
C ALA A 96 1.06 -8.56 -22.94
N THR A 97 -0.19 -8.49 -22.46
CA THR A 97 -1.20 -9.54 -22.66
C THR A 97 -2.51 -8.98 -23.21
N THR A 98 -3.39 -9.87 -23.65
CA THR A 98 -4.71 -9.48 -24.18
C THR A 98 -5.69 -9.15 -23.06
N ASN A 99 -6.75 -8.41 -23.38
CA ASN A 99 -7.81 -8.08 -22.43
C ASN A 99 -8.51 -9.34 -21.87
N GLU A 100 -8.61 -10.39 -22.66
CA GLU A 100 -9.18 -11.67 -22.24
C GLU A 100 -8.32 -12.34 -21.17
N TRP A 101 -6.99 -12.25 -21.26
CA TRP A 101 -6.09 -12.76 -20.21
C TRP A 101 -6.28 -11.98 -18.91
N TRP A 102 -6.35 -10.65 -18.98
CA TRP A 102 -6.61 -9.82 -17.80
C TRP A 102 -7.94 -10.13 -17.13
N ALA A 103 -9.00 -10.42 -17.90
CA ALA A 103 -10.32 -10.78 -17.37
C ALA A 103 -10.35 -12.16 -16.68
N LEU A 104 -9.41 -13.06 -17.02
CA LEU A 104 -9.26 -14.35 -16.35
C LEU A 104 -8.47 -14.23 -15.04
N GLU A 105 -7.46 -13.35 -15.01
CA GLU A 105 -6.51 -13.26 -13.91
C GLU A 105 -6.86 -12.21 -12.84
N ILE A 106 -7.60 -11.17 -13.21
CA ILE A 106 -8.14 -10.17 -12.28
C ILE A 106 -9.63 -10.46 -12.10
N LYS A 107 -9.99 -10.99 -10.92
CA LYS A 107 -11.40 -11.19 -10.50
C LYS A 107 -11.98 -9.95 -9.84
#